data_AF-A0A5M9ZVG3-F1
#
_entry.id   AF-A0A5M9ZVG3-F1
#
_cell.length_a   1.000
_cell.length_b   1.000
_cell.length_c   1.000
_cell.angle_alpha   90.00
_cell.angle_beta   90.00
_cell.angle_gamma   90.00
#
_symmetry.space_group_name_H-M   'P 1'
#
loop_
_entity.id
_entity.type
_entity.pdbx_description
1 polymer ?
#
loop_
_entity_poly.entity_id
_entity_poly.type
_entity_poly.pdbx_seq_one_letter_code
_entity_poly.pdbx_strand_id
1 'polypeptide(L)'
;MPDGSPRPPVKQPTIASWEGARGIPETIDLSIRTMCDAIEDMGDQMVDLIKNIAEHSANVRNTPDVTIIAYGSDAALWKAWPNLTGWPHTMWNVAATIAMDELEDELGIIPVMVSEKDTQ
;
A
#
# COMPACT_ATOMS: atom_id res chain seq x y z
N MET A 1 -18.85 -31.47 0.52
CA MET A 1 -17.47 -30.96 0.53
C MET A 1 -17.31 -30.04 -0.67
N PRO A 2 -16.67 -28.86 -0.57
CA PRO A 2 -16.36 -28.03 -1.72
C PRO A 2 -15.33 -28.77 -2.58
N ASP A 3 -15.53 -28.80 -3.90
CA ASP A 3 -14.83 -29.65 -4.86
C ASP A 3 -13.40 -29.20 -5.22
N GLY A 4 -12.84 -28.23 -4.50
CA GLY A 4 -11.48 -27.73 -4.72
C GLY A 4 -11.27 -27.04 -6.07
N SER A 5 -12.32 -26.83 -6.86
CA SER A 5 -12.21 -26.17 -8.16
C SER A 5 -11.94 -24.67 -7.98
N PRO A 6 -11.09 -24.05 -8.81
CA PRO A 6 -10.89 -22.60 -8.79
C PRO A 6 -12.22 -21.91 -9.02
N ARG A 7 -12.72 -21.21 -8.01
CA ARG A 7 -13.95 -20.43 -8.14
C ARG A 7 -13.66 -19.27 -9.09
N PRO A 8 -14.55 -18.99 -10.06
CA PRO A 8 -14.38 -17.86 -10.94
C PRO A 8 -14.32 -16.57 -10.11
N PRO A 9 -13.49 -15.59 -10.48
CA PRO A 9 -13.37 -14.33 -9.76
C PRO A 9 -14.74 -13.64 -9.65
N VAL A 10 -15.03 -13.12 -8.46
CA VAL A 10 -16.28 -12.42 -8.19
C VAL A 10 -16.27 -11.11 -8.97
N LYS A 11 -17.32 -10.88 -9.78
CA LYS A 11 -17.43 -9.66 -10.58
C LYS A 11 -17.75 -8.46 -9.70
N GLN A 12 -17.24 -7.28 -10.06
CA GLN A 12 -17.45 -6.05 -9.30
C GLN A 12 -18.93 -5.67 -9.04
N PRO A 13 -19.89 -5.87 -9.97
CA PRO A 13 -21.30 -5.65 -9.66
C PRO A 13 -21.82 -6.53 -8.52
N THR A 14 -21.26 -7.73 -8.35
CA THR A 14 -21.61 -8.63 -7.26
C THR A 14 -21.07 -8.11 -5.93
N ILE A 15 -19.80 -7.66 -5.92
CA ILE A 15 -19.15 -7.05 -4.74
C ILE A 15 -19.92 -5.79 -4.32
N ALA A 16 -20.23 -4.89 -5.26
CA ALA A 16 -20.99 -3.68 -4.99
C ALA A 16 -22.39 -3.98 -4.41
N SER A 17 -22.99 -5.11 -4.77
CA SER A 17 -24.27 -5.54 -4.18
C SER A 17 -24.13 -5.97 -2.71
N TRP A 18 -22.96 -6.47 -2.31
CA TRP A 18 -22.64 -6.84 -0.93
C TRP A 18 -22.28 -5.64 -0.06
N GLU A 19 -21.52 -4.68 -0.61
CA GLU A 19 -21.19 -3.40 0.06
C GLU A 19 -22.44 -2.54 0.31
N GLY A 20 -23.50 -2.76 -0.46
CA GLY A 20 -24.82 -2.17 -0.23
C GLY A 20 -25.65 -2.91 0.82
N ALA A 21 -26.97 -2.96 0.60
CA ALA A 21 -27.93 -3.43 1.61
C ALA A 21 -27.94 -4.94 1.87
N ARG A 22 -27.26 -5.77 1.07
CA ARG A 22 -27.33 -7.24 1.20
C ARG A 22 -26.35 -7.80 2.22
N GLY A 23 -25.31 -7.04 2.59
CA GLY A 23 -24.23 -7.53 3.42
C GLY A 23 -23.35 -8.57 2.69
N ILE A 24 -22.21 -8.86 3.31
CA ILE A 24 -21.26 -9.85 2.82
C ILE A 24 -21.80 -11.25 3.15
N PRO A 25 -21.89 -12.19 2.18
CA PRO A 25 -22.30 -13.56 2.47
C PRO A 25 -21.37 -14.26 3.47
N GLU A 26 -21.89 -15.06 4.40
CA GLU A 26 -21.09 -15.76 5.43
C GLU A 26 -19.99 -16.65 4.85
N THR A 27 -20.19 -17.20 3.65
CA THR A 27 -19.20 -18.02 2.94
C THR A 27 -18.01 -17.23 2.38
N ILE A 28 -18.15 -15.91 2.32
CA ILE A 28 -17.13 -14.96 1.87
C ILE A 28 -16.48 -14.25 3.06
N ASP A 29 -17.20 -14.09 4.18
CA ASP A 29 -16.73 -13.39 5.40
C ASP A 29 -15.38 -13.92 5.92
N LEU A 30 -15.18 -15.24 6.00
CA LEU A 30 -13.91 -15.83 6.42
C LEU A 30 -12.76 -15.54 5.45
N SER A 31 -13.02 -15.56 4.13
CA SER A 31 -11.99 -15.26 3.13
C SER A 31 -11.66 -13.78 3.07
N ILE A 32 -12.65 -12.90 3.27
CA ILE A 32 -12.43 -11.45 3.27
C ILE A 32 -11.62 -11.04 4.48
N ARG A 33 -11.93 -11.55 5.68
CA ARG A 33 -11.14 -11.24 6.88
C ARG A 33 -9.67 -11.60 6.71
N THR A 34 -9.37 -12.83 6.26
CA THR A 34 -7.99 -13.22 5.97
C THR A 34 -7.34 -12.38 4.87
N MET A 35 -8.09 -11.92 3.87
CA MET A 35 -7.56 -11.00 2.86
C MET A 35 -7.33 -9.60 3.42
N CYS A 36 -8.18 -9.11 4.32
CA CYS A 36 -8.00 -7.84 5.02
C CYS A 36 -6.77 -7.90 5.92
N ASP A 37 -6.63 -8.96 6.72
CA ASP A 37 -5.44 -9.20 7.56
C ASP A 37 -4.17 -9.20 6.68
N ALA A 38 -4.19 -9.90 5.54
CA ALA A 38 -3.06 -9.91 4.62
C ALA A 38 -2.79 -8.53 3.99
N ILE A 39 -3.83 -7.73 3.72
CA ILE A 39 -3.68 -6.36 3.21
C ILE A 39 -3.10 -5.44 4.30
N GLU A 40 -3.51 -5.62 5.56
CA GLU A 40 -2.95 -4.92 6.72
C GLU A 40 -1.47 -5.28 6.90
N ASP A 41 -1.12 -6.56 6.95
CA ASP A 41 0.26 -7.04 7.02
C ASP A 41 1.12 -6.49 5.88
N MET A 42 0.56 -6.41 4.66
CA MET A 42 1.20 -5.82 3.50
C MET A 42 1.39 -4.31 3.66
N GLY A 43 0.38 -3.61 4.17
CA GLY A 43 0.43 -2.19 4.48
C GLY A 43 1.54 -1.85 5.47
N ASP A 44 1.62 -2.59 6.57
CA ASP A 44 2.63 -2.41 7.61
C ASP A 44 4.05 -2.64 7.06
N GLN A 45 4.25 -3.71 6.28
CA GLN A 45 5.52 -3.97 5.60
C GLN A 45 5.93 -2.82 4.66
N MET A 46 4.97 -2.19 4.00
CA MET A 46 5.22 -1.05 3.11
C MET A 46 5.60 0.21 3.90
N VAL A 47 4.93 0.46 5.03
CA VAL A 47 5.26 1.57 5.94
C VAL A 47 6.69 1.41 6.44
N ASP A 48 7.03 0.24 6.96
CA ASP A 48 8.39 -0.07 7.45
C ASP A 48 9.44 0.10 6.35
N LEU A 49 9.16 -0.38 5.13
CA LEU A 49 10.06 -0.23 4.00
C LEU A 49 10.35 1.26 3.71
N ILE A 50 9.30 2.09 3.66
CA ILE A 50 9.41 3.52 3.36
C ILE A 50 10.16 4.24 4.49
N LYS A 51 9.87 3.93 5.76
CA LYS A 51 10.58 4.50 6.92
C LYS A 51 12.07 4.20 6.86
N ASN A 52 12.43 2.94 6.64
CA ASN A 52 13.83 2.51 6.54
C ASN A 52 14.58 3.24 5.42
N ILE A 53 13.95 3.42 4.25
CA ILE A 53 14.55 4.15 3.12
C ILE A 53 14.72 5.64 3.46
N ALA A 54 13.70 6.25 4.06
CA ALA A 54 13.72 7.66 4.43
C ALA A 54 14.77 7.97 5.50
N GLU A 55 14.83 7.16 6.56
CA GLU A 55 15.84 7.26 7.61
C GLU A 55 17.25 7.09 7.04
N HIS A 56 17.45 6.08 6.18
CA HIS A 56 18.74 5.88 5.53
C HIS A 56 19.14 7.09 4.67
N SER A 57 18.19 7.65 3.91
CA SER A 57 18.41 8.83 3.07
C SER A 57 18.78 10.07 3.90
N ALA A 58 18.04 10.35 4.97
CA ALA A 58 18.30 11.46 5.89
C ALA A 58 19.69 11.35 6.53
N ASN A 59 20.06 10.15 7.00
CA ASN A 59 21.36 9.88 7.61
C ASN A 59 22.52 10.04 6.63
N VAL A 60 22.39 9.52 5.40
CA VAL A 60 23.43 9.63 4.36
C VAL A 60 23.64 11.08 3.93
N ARG A 61 22.56 11.86 3.80
CA ARG A 61 22.61 13.26 3.37
C ARG A 61 22.91 14.23 4.52
N ASN A 62 22.85 13.74 5.76
CA ASN A 62 22.95 14.54 6.98
C ASN A 62 21.98 15.73 6.97
N THR A 63 20.73 15.47 6.56
CA THR A 63 19.63 16.44 6.54
C THR A 63 18.33 15.74 6.96
N PRO A 64 17.44 16.39 7.73
CA PRO A 64 16.13 15.84 8.03
C PRO A 64 15.20 15.82 6.81
N ASP A 65 15.49 16.58 5.75
CA ASP A 65 14.59 16.70 4.60
C ASP A 65 14.63 15.46 3.70
N VAL A 66 13.48 14.78 3.55
CA VAL A 66 13.35 13.60 2.68
C VAL A 66 12.23 13.80 1.68
N THR A 67 12.49 13.47 0.41
CA THR A 67 11.45 13.48 -0.62
C THR A 67 10.93 12.07 -0.85
N ILE A 68 9.62 11.89 -0.75
CA ILE A 68 8.92 10.65 -1.05
C ILE A 68 8.09 10.84 -2.32
N ILE A 69 8.20 9.88 -3.25
CA ILE A 69 7.51 9.95 -4.54
C ILE A 69 6.14 9.27 -4.42
N ALA A 70 5.08 9.98 -4.76
CA ALA A 70 3.77 9.42 -5.00
C ALA A 70 3.63 8.96 -6.46
N TYR A 71 3.20 7.71 -6.65
CA TYR A 71 3.05 7.13 -7.98
C TYR A 71 1.61 7.25 -8.47
N GLY A 72 1.43 7.49 -9.77
CA GLY A 72 0.10 7.57 -10.41
C GLY A 72 -0.39 6.28 -11.06
N SER A 73 0.45 5.23 -11.08
CA SER A 73 0.10 3.93 -11.66
C SER A 73 0.99 2.81 -11.13
N ASP A 74 0.50 1.58 -11.17
CA ASP A 74 1.28 0.39 -10.78
C ASP A 74 2.53 0.23 -11.64
N ALA A 75 2.41 0.47 -12.95
CA ALA A 75 3.55 0.38 -13.87
C ALA A 75 4.67 1.37 -13.52
N ALA A 76 4.32 2.57 -13.08
CA ALA A 76 5.29 3.56 -12.64
C ALA A 76 6.00 3.15 -11.35
N LEU A 77 5.23 2.68 -10.35
CA LEU A 77 5.78 2.13 -9.12
C LEU A 77 6.76 0.98 -9.45
N TRP A 78 6.35 0.00 -10.25
CA TRP A 78 7.17 -1.16 -10.56
C TRP A 78 8.41 -0.83 -11.41
N LYS A 79 8.35 0.24 -12.20
CA LYS A 79 9.53 0.74 -12.92
C LYS A 79 10.57 1.32 -11.97
N ALA A 80 10.15 2.04 -10.94
CA ALA A 80 11.04 2.60 -9.92
C ALA A 80 11.51 1.54 -8.91
N TRP A 81 10.62 0.60 -8.56
CA TRP A 81 10.82 -0.44 -7.56
C TRP A 81 10.46 -1.82 -8.14
N PRO A 82 11.34 -2.45 -8.94
CA PRO A 82 11.04 -3.74 -9.57
C PRO A 82 10.73 -4.86 -8.57
N ASN A 83 11.28 -4.79 -7.35
CA ASN A 83 11.01 -5.71 -6.24
C ASN A 83 9.57 -5.61 -5.70
N LEU A 84 8.86 -4.51 -5.98
CA LEU A 84 7.46 -4.31 -5.61
C LEU A 84 6.49 -4.70 -6.74
N THR A 85 6.94 -5.43 -7.76
CA THR A 85 6.06 -5.93 -8.82
C THR A 85 4.93 -6.78 -8.21
N GLY A 86 3.68 -6.44 -8.55
CA GLY A 86 2.48 -7.06 -7.99
C GLY A 86 1.85 -6.29 -6.84
N TRP A 87 2.52 -5.27 -6.32
CA TRP A 87 1.97 -4.37 -5.30
C TRP A 87 1.24 -3.19 -5.92
N PRO A 88 0.06 -2.80 -5.42
CA PRO A 88 -0.66 -1.64 -5.93
C PRO A 88 0.04 -0.32 -5.58
N HIS A 89 0.12 0.62 -6.52
CA HIS A 89 0.64 1.97 -6.27
C HIS A 89 -0.17 2.73 -5.21
N THR A 90 -1.46 2.46 -5.10
CA THR A 90 -2.32 3.06 -4.08
C THR A 90 -1.90 2.64 -2.68
N MET A 91 -1.44 1.40 -2.50
CA MET A 91 -0.93 0.90 -1.21
C MET A 91 0.36 1.62 -0.84
N TRP A 92 1.27 1.82 -1.78
CA TRP A 92 2.46 2.66 -1.58
C TRP A 92 2.08 4.08 -1.14
N ASN A 93 1.17 4.76 -1.83
CA ASN A 93 0.82 6.14 -1.51
C ASN A 93 0.16 6.27 -0.11
N VAL A 94 -0.69 5.30 0.27
CA VAL A 94 -1.28 5.27 1.62
C VAL A 94 -0.21 5.02 2.67
N ALA A 95 0.63 3.99 2.48
CA ALA A 95 1.73 3.67 3.40
C ALA A 95 2.72 4.83 3.51
N ALA A 96 3.01 5.53 2.41
CA ALA A 96 3.84 6.72 2.40
C ALA A 96 3.25 7.83 3.28
N THR A 97 1.94 8.04 3.24
CA THR A 97 1.28 9.07 4.07
C THR A 97 1.39 8.73 5.56
N ILE A 98 1.23 7.45 5.92
CA ILE A 98 1.39 6.96 7.31
C ILE A 98 2.85 7.08 7.76
N ALA A 99 3.78 6.57 6.95
CA ALA A 99 5.21 6.63 7.23
C ALA A 99 5.68 8.08 7.41
N MET A 100 5.14 9.04 6.67
CA MET A 100 5.49 10.44 6.81
C MET A 100 5.17 11.02 8.18
N ASP A 101 3.98 10.70 8.71
CA ASP A 101 3.53 11.11 10.05
C ASP A 101 4.47 10.54 11.11
N GLU A 102 4.79 9.25 11.02
CA GLU A 102 5.70 8.59 11.96
C GLU A 102 7.15 9.09 11.86
N LEU A 103 7.64 9.40 10.65
CA LEU A 103 8.98 9.96 10.45
C LEU A 103 9.13 11.34 11.09
N GLU A 104 8.09 12.18 10.99
CA GLU A 104 8.07 13.50 11.61
C GLU A 104 8.00 13.38 13.14
N ASP A 105 7.08 12.57 13.67
CA ASP A 105 6.84 12.42 15.10
C ASP A 105 7.96 11.67 15.85
N GLU A 106 8.50 10.59 15.28
CA GLU A 106 9.44 9.70 15.97
C GLU A 106 10.91 10.07 15.73
N LEU A 107 11.25 10.52 14.52
CA LEU A 107 12.63 10.73 14.08
C LEU A 107 12.98 12.19 13.79
N GLY A 108 12.00 13.10 13.80
CA GLY A 108 12.21 14.51 13.44
C GLY A 108 12.67 14.70 11.98
N ILE A 109 12.38 13.71 11.13
CA ILE A 109 12.60 13.78 9.68
C ILE A 109 11.45 14.60 9.08
N ILE A 110 11.74 15.47 8.12
CA ILE A 110 10.75 16.33 7.47
C ILE A 110 10.49 15.78 6.08
N PRO A 111 9.52 14.87 5.92
CA PRO A 111 9.22 14.31 4.62
C PRO A 111 8.33 15.26 3.80
N VAL A 112 8.58 15.28 2.49
CA VAL A 112 7.72 15.96 1.51
C VAL A 112 7.33 14.96 0.44
N MET A 113 6.03 14.83 0.20
CA MET A 113 5.51 14.00 -0.88
C MET A 113 5.40 14.82 -2.17
N VAL A 114 5.97 14.30 -3.26
CA VAL A 114 5.91 14.90 -4.60
C VAL A 114 5.31 13.92 -5.59
N SER A 115 4.63 14.41 -6.63
CA SER A 115 4.18 13.52 -7.69
C SER A 115 5.39 13.01 -8.48
N GLU A 116 5.35 11.74 -8.91
CA GLU A 116 6.30 11.19 -9.88
C GLU A 116 6.51 12.10 -11.10
N LYS A 117 5.46 12.81 -11.54
CA LYS A 117 5.51 13.72 -12.69
C LYS A 117 6.35 14.98 -12.44
N ASP A 118 6.52 15.37 -11.18
CA ASP A 118 7.29 16.56 -10.79
C ASP A 118 8.79 16.26 -10.65
N THR A 119 9.16 14.98 -10.74
CA THR A 119 10.55 14.48 -10.63
C THR A 119 11.20 14.12 -11.98
N GLN A 120 10.51 14.30 -13.11
CA GLN A 120 11.03 14.04 -14.47
C GLN A 120 11.47 15.32 -15.20
#